data_AF-A0A9E1JRN7-F1
#
_entry.id   AF-A0A9E1JRN7-F1
#
_cell.length_a   1.000
_cell.length_b   1.000
_cell.length_c   1.000
_cell.angle_alpha   90.00
_cell.angle_beta   90.00
_cell.angle_gamma   90.00
#
_symmetry.space_group_name_H-M   'P 1'
#
loop_
_entity.id
_entity.type
_entity.pdbx_description
1 polymer ?
#
loop_
_entity_poly.entity_id
_entity_poly.type
_entity_poly.pdbx_seq_one_letter_code
_entity_poly.pdbx_strand_id
1 'polypeptide(L)' 'GGGSWAGNITSGNINWSHFLNYTLLSIPKEKYMPSEEEFFGEYLEQYGKD' A
#
# COMPACT_ATOMS: atom_id res chain seq x y z
N GLY A 1 -22.83 6.32 -5.29
CA GLY A 1 -22.88 6.90 -6.65
C GLY A 1 -22.95 5.75 -7.64
N GLY A 2 -23.39 5.96 -8.89
CA GLY A 2 -23.45 4.88 -9.89
C GLY A 2 -22.09 4.50 -10.50
N GLY A 3 -20.97 4.89 -9.88
CA GLY A 3 -19.63 4.66 -10.39
C GLY A 3 -19.36 5.31 -11.75
N SER A 4 -18.21 4.97 -12.34
CA SER A 4 -17.77 5.52 -13.62
C SER A 4 -18.72 5.19 -14.77
N TRP A 5 -19.44 4.06 -14.70
CA TRP A 5 -20.43 3.67 -15.70
C TRP A 5 -21.62 4.63 -15.78
N ALA A 6 -21.99 5.27 -14.66
CA ALA A 6 -23.01 6.31 -14.63
C ALA A 6 -22.41 7.73 -14.58
N GLY A 7 -21.13 7.89 -14.94
CA GLY A 7 -20.43 9.19 -14.95
C GLY A 7 -20.08 9.77 -13.57
N ASN A 8 -20.14 8.97 -12.50
CA ASN A 8 -19.77 9.42 -11.15
C ASN A 8 -18.32 9.05 -10.80
N ILE A 9 -17.63 9.91 -10.05
CA ILE A 9 -16.25 9.67 -9.58
C ILE A 9 -16.17 8.62 -8.45
N THR A 10 -17.28 8.35 -7.76
CA THR A 10 -17.35 7.37 -6.67
C THR A 10 -18.60 6.50 -6.79
N SER A 11 -18.44 5.23 -6.44
CA SER A 11 -19.53 4.25 -6.38
C SER A 11 -20.22 4.21 -5.01
N GLY A 12 -19.58 4.73 -3.95
CA GLY A 12 -20.09 4.66 -2.59
C GLY A 12 -21.10 5.76 -2.22
N ASN A 13 -21.64 5.68 -1.01
CA ASN A 13 -22.41 6.78 -0.42
C ASN A 13 -21.48 7.92 -0.03
N ILE A 14 -21.87 9.15 -0.39
CA ILE A 14 -21.14 10.35 -0.01
C ILE A 14 -21.23 10.54 1.50
N ASN A 15 -20.10 10.85 2.11
CA ASN A 15 -19.97 11.18 3.51
C ASN A 15 -18.90 12.27 3.68
N TRP A 16 -18.65 12.68 4.93
CA TRP A 16 -17.73 13.78 5.25
C TRP A 16 -16.31 13.63 4.68
N SER A 17 -15.79 12.41 4.50
CA SER A 17 -14.41 12.21 4.02
C SER A 17 -14.21 12.66 2.57
N HIS A 18 -15.28 12.68 1.77
CA HIS A 18 -15.27 13.13 0.38
C HIS A 18 -15.09 14.66 0.26
N PHE A 19 -15.23 15.38 1.37
CA PHE A 19 -15.08 16.84 1.43
C PHE A 19 -13.74 17.27 2.04
N LEU A 20 -12.82 16.32 2.28
CA LEU A 20 -11.48 16.60 2.79
C LEU A 20 -10.43 16.32 1.74
N ASN A 21 -9.46 17.22 1.68
CA ASN A 21 -8.21 16.99 0.96
C ASN A 21 -7.18 16.44 1.94
N TYR A 22 -6.54 15.32 1.61
CA TYR A 22 -5.48 14.73 2.42
C TYR A 22 -4.12 15.17 1.91
N THR A 23 -3.28 15.68 2.81
CA THR A 23 -1.86 15.88 2.55
C THR A 23 -1.08 14.79 3.26
N LEU A 24 -0.46 13.90 2.50
CA LEU A 24 0.41 12.87 3.04
C LEU A 24 1.82 13.46 3.22
N LEU A 25 2.24 13.61 4.47
CA LEU A 25 3.59 14.06 4.82
C LEU A 25 4.53 12.87 4.88
N SER A 26 5.49 12.81 3.95
CA SER A 26 6.57 11.83 3.98
C SER A 26 7.81 12.45 4.61
N ILE A 27 8.25 11.90 5.75
CA ILE A 27 9.45 12.34 6.47
C ILE A 27 10.56 11.32 6.17
N PRO A 28 11.78 11.77 5.83
CA PRO A 28 12.90 10.87 5.64
C PRO A 28 13.12 9.99 6.88
N LYS A 29 13.08 8.68 6.68
CA LYS A 29 13.51 7.68 7.66
C LYS A 29 14.91 7.21 7.29
N GLU A 30 15.66 6.72 8.27
CA GLU A 30 16.90 5.98 8.02
C GLU A 30 16.68 4.90 6.95
N LYS A 31 17.62 4.83 6.00
CA LYS A 31 17.58 3.85 4.92
C LYS A 31 17.70 2.46 5.52
N TYR A 32 16.62 1.68 5.46
CA TYR A 32 16.64 0.27 5.77
C TYR A 32 16.65 -0.52 4.46
N MET A 33 17.73 -1.26 4.22
CA MET A 33 17.81 -2.25 3.16
C MET A 33 18.04 -3.60 3.85
N PRO A 34 17.04 -4.49 3.87
CA PRO A 34 17.18 -5.80 4.49
C PRO A 34 18.24 -6.61 3.76
N SER A 35 18.98 -7.45 4.50
CA SER A 35 19.85 -8.46 3.87
C SER A 35 19.03 -9.57 3.21
N GLU A 36 19.66 -10.37 2.35
CA GLU A 36 19.01 -11.51 1.71
C GLU A 36 18.53 -12.53 2.75
N GLU A 37 19.31 -12.75 3.80
CA GLU A 37 18.97 -13.61 4.92
C GLU A 37 17.81 -13.07 5.77
N GLU A 38 17.73 -11.75 5.98
CA GLU A 38 16.60 -11.15 6.70
C GLU A 38 15.29 -11.23 5.91
N PHE A 39 15.36 -11.18 4.59
CA PHE A 39 14.18 -11.17 3.71
C PHE A 39 13.74 -12.58 3.30
N PHE A 40 14.69 -13.49 3.10
CA PHE A 40 14.46 -14.83 2.55
C PHE A 40 15.01 -15.97 3.41
N GLY A 41 15.54 -15.71 4.61
CA GLY A 41 16.20 -16.72 5.44
C GLY A 41 15.37 -17.99 5.64
N GLU A 42 14.11 -17.85 6.05
CA GLU A 42 13.19 -19.00 6.25
C GLU A 42 12.91 -19.74 4.94
N TYR A 43 12.75 -19.00 3.82
CA TYR A 43 12.49 -19.57 2.51
C TYR A 43 13.69 -20.35 1.96
N LEU A 44 14.89 -19.78 2.06
CA LEU A 44 16.14 -20.40 1.61
C LEU A 44 16.55 -21.57 2.52
N GLU A 45 16.24 -21.52 3.81
CA GLU A 45 16.43 -22.66 4.71
C GLU A 45 15.55 -23.86 4.30
N GLN A 46 14.30 -23.58 3.93
CA GLN A 46 13.33 -24.61 3.58
C GLN A 46 13.50 -25.16 2.15
N TYR A 47 13.89 -24.32 1.19
CA TYR A 47 13.86 -24.65 -0.25
C TYR A 47 15.15 -24.34 -1.02
N GLY A 48 16.15 -23.72 -0.40
CA GLY A 48 17.40 -23.28 -1.06
C GLY A 48 18.52 -24.32 -1.11
N LYS A 49 18.25 -25.56 -0.69
CA LYS A 49 19.22 -26.67 -0.75
C LYS A 49 18.88 -27.56 -1.95
N ASP A 50 19.59 -27.35 -3.06
CA ASP A 50 19.76 -28.35 -4.13
C ASP A 50 20.85 -29.36 -3.73
#